data_AF-A0A960FL99-F1
#
_entry.id   AF-A0A960FL99-F1
#
_cell.length_a   1.000
_cell.length_b   1.000
_cell.length_c   1.000
_cell.angle_alpha   90.00
_cell.angle_beta   90.00
_cell.angle_gamma   90.00
#
_symmetry.space_group_name_H-M   'P 1'
#
loop_
_entity.id
_entity.type
_entity.pdbx_description
1 polymer ?
#
loop_
_entity_poly.entity_id
_entity_poly.type
_entity_poly.pdbx_seq_one_letter_code
_entity_poly.pdbx_strand_id
1 'polypeptide(L)'
;MTAPTESQQLAYIAQQAADSRVNLEFETDEGMTLNIGPQHPATHGTLRIVAKLDGEQVISCEPSPGYMHRGYEKLAEVRTYTQVNTLVNRIDWLGSFANEV
;
A
#
# COMPACT_ATOMS: atom_id res chain seq x y z
N MET A 1 17.23 47.25 10.71
CA MET A 1 17.34 45.81 10.37
C MET A 1 18.71 45.34 10.82
N THR A 2 18.79 44.74 12.00
CA THR A 2 20.05 44.29 12.60
C THR A 2 20.44 42.97 11.94
N ALA A 3 21.68 42.85 11.44
CA ALA A 3 22.16 41.62 10.83
C ALA A 3 22.15 40.48 11.87
N PRO A 4 21.79 39.24 11.47
CA PRO A 4 21.79 38.10 12.37
C PRO A 4 23.20 37.85 12.91
N THR A 5 23.31 37.50 14.19
CA THR A 5 24.59 37.20 14.82
C THR A 5 25.15 35.87 14.31
N GLU A 6 26.47 35.69 14.37
CA GLU A 6 27.15 34.47 13.90
C GLU A 6 26.58 33.20 14.56
N SER A 7 26.18 33.29 15.83
CA SER A 7 25.52 32.22 16.58
C SER A 7 24.14 31.86 15.99
N GLN A 8 23.40 32.86 15.51
CA GLN A 8 22.11 32.67 14.84
C GLN A 8 22.28 32.09 13.43
N GLN A 9 23.34 32.50 12.72
CA GLN A 9 23.69 31.92 11.41
C GLN A 9 24.10 30.45 11.55
N LEU A 10 24.93 30.11 12.53
CA LEU A 10 25.34 28.73 12.82
C LEU A 10 24.16 27.86 13.25
N ALA A 11 23.24 28.38 14.06
CA ALA A 11 22.01 27.68 14.43
C ALA A 11 21.08 27.46 13.23
N TYR A 12 20.96 28.44 12.33
CA TYR A 12 20.18 28.32 11.10
C TYR A 12 20.79 27.29 10.14
N ILE A 13 22.11 27.30 9.96
CA ILE A 13 22.83 26.30 9.15
C ILE A 13 22.70 24.91 9.79
N ALA A 14 22.79 24.78 11.12
CA ALA A 14 22.61 23.53 11.82
C ALA A 14 21.17 23.01 11.72
N GLN A 15 20.17 23.89 11.72
CA GLN A 15 18.77 23.54 11.52
C GLN A 15 18.49 23.11 10.08
N GLN A 16 19.03 23.82 9.07
CA GLN A 16 19.00 23.38 7.68
C GLN A 16 19.73 22.05 7.46
N ALA A 17 20.85 21.83 8.14
CA ALA A 17 21.60 20.57 8.13
C ALA A 17 20.84 19.43 8.81
N ALA A 18 20.00 19.73 9.82
CA ALA A 18 19.14 18.75 10.47
C ALA A 18 17.92 18.39 9.62
N ASP A 19 17.26 19.37 8.99
CA ASP A 19 16.16 19.15 8.04
C ASP A 19 16.63 18.37 6.81
N SER A 20 17.84 18.67 6.30
CA SER A 20 18.44 17.90 5.20
C SER A 20 18.89 16.49 5.60
N ARG A 21 19.12 16.21 6.90
CA ARG A 21 19.34 14.82 7.37
C ARG A 21 18.07 13.98 7.39
N VAL A 22 16.89 14.59 7.41
CA VAL A 22 15.61 13.88 7.24
C VAL A 22 15.35 13.59 5.74
N ASN A 23 15.96 14.38 4.85
CA ASN A 23 15.89 14.24 3.38
C ASN A 23 17.19 13.66 2.76
N LEU A 24 18.01 12.95 3.54
CA LEU A 24 19.00 12.06 2.95
C LEU A 24 18.18 10.90 2.35
N GLU A 25 17.87 11.00 1.05
CA GLU A 25 17.54 9.83 0.25
C GLU A 25 18.59 8.78 0.59
N PHE A 26 18.18 7.72 1.29
CA PHE A 26 19.02 6.55 1.46
C PHE A 26 19.17 5.95 0.06
N GLU A 27 20.11 6.47 -0.73
CA GLU A 27 20.66 5.81 -1.92
C GLU A 27 21.32 4.52 -1.41
N THR A 28 20.48 3.54 -1.12
CA THR A 28 20.91 2.16 -1.09
C THR A 28 21.02 1.82 -2.57
N ASP A 29 22.23 1.54 -3.07
CA ASP A 29 22.49 1.21 -4.48
C ASP A 29 21.56 0.09 -5.05
N GLU A 30 20.82 -0.62 -4.18
CA GLU A 30 19.92 -1.74 -4.50
C GLU A 30 18.41 -1.44 -4.29
N GLY A 31 18.03 -0.24 -3.83
CA GLY A 31 16.64 0.13 -3.51
C GLY A 31 16.07 -0.57 -2.27
N MET A 32 15.02 0.01 -1.65
CA MET A 32 14.37 -0.56 -0.46
C MET A 32 13.24 -1.52 -0.86
N THR A 33 13.24 -2.75 -0.35
CA THR A 33 12.09 -3.65 -0.48
C THR A 33 11.17 -3.53 0.75
N LEU A 34 9.98 -2.98 0.56
CA LEU A 34 8.95 -2.84 1.58
C LEU A 34 7.86 -3.93 1.41
N ASN A 35 7.64 -4.72 2.45
CA ASN A 35 6.56 -5.70 2.49
C ASN A 35 5.36 -5.14 3.26
N ILE A 36 4.31 -4.78 2.54
CA ILE A 36 3.03 -4.34 3.10
C ILE A 36 2.16 -5.59 3.27
N GLY A 37 2.05 -6.08 4.51
CA GLY A 37 1.35 -7.32 4.83
C GLY A 37 -0.19 -7.19 4.89
N PRO A 38 -0.90 -8.33 4.99
CA PRO A 38 -2.37 -8.38 5.00
C PRO A 38 -3.02 -7.74 6.25
N GLN A 39 -2.25 -7.45 7.30
CA GLN A 39 -2.74 -6.76 8.50
C GLN A 39 -2.69 -5.23 8.36
N HIS A 40 -1.99 -4.71 7.35
CA HIS A 40 -1.79 -3.28 7.20
C HIS A 40 -3.11 -2.58 6.83
N PRO A 41 -3.59 -1.57 7.58
CA PRO A 41 -4.92 -1.00 7.38
C PRO A 41 -5.14 -0.38 5.99
N ALA A 42 -4.07 0.05 5.30
CA ALA A 42 -4.16 0.59 3.93
C ALA A 42 -4.40 -0.47 2.84
N THR A 43 -4.38 -1.76 3.14
CA THR A 43 -4.66 -2.82 2.14
C THR A 43 -6.16 -3.11 2.00
N HIS A 44 -7.02 -2.45 2.81
CA HIS A 44 -8.48 -2.54 2.74
C HIS A 44 -9.04 -3.97 2.67
N GLY A 45 -8.40 -4.90 3.36
CA GLY A 45 -8.70 -6.32 3.33
C GLY A 45 -7.44 -7.14 3.50
N THR A 46 -7.44 -8.38 3.02
CA THR A 46 -6.27 -9.24 3.07
C THR A 46 -5.57 -9.23 1.71
N LEU A 47 -4.67 -8.26 1.54
CA LEU A 47 -3.79 -8.16 0.40
C LEU A 47 -2.36 -7.97 0.92
N ARG A 48 -1.42 -8.70 0.33
CA ARG A 48 0.01 -8.48 0.54
C ARG A 48 0.59 -7.80 -0.70
N ILE A 49 1.43 -6.79 -0.49
CA ILE A 49 2.11 -6.07 -1.55
C ILE A 49 3.60 -6.02 -1.21
N VAL A 50 4.45 -6.50 -2.11
CA VAL A 50 5.90 -6.33 -2.02
C VAL A 50 6.30 -5.21 -2.97
N ALA A 51 6.65 -4.05 -2.43
CA ALA A 51 7.04 -2.88 -3.19
C ALA A 51 8.56 -2.68 -3.14
N LYS A 52 9.17 -2.33 -4.29
CA LYS A 52 10.53 -1.80 -4.34
C LYS A 52 10.46 -0.29 -4.48
N LEU A 53 11.14 0.40 -3.58
CA LEU A 53 11.12 1.83 -3.43
C LEU A 53 12.52 2.41 -3.66
N ASP A 54 12.56 3.56 -4.31
CA ASP A 54 13.70 4.46 -4.34
C ASP A 54 13.25 5.76 -3.67
N GLY A 55 13.63 5.94 -2.40
CA GLY A 55 13.05 6.95 -1.53
C GLY A 55 11.51 6.83 -1.44
N GLU A 56 10.80 7.88 -1.88
CA GLU A 56 9.33 7.93 -1.92
C GLU A 56 8.74 7.39 -3.24
N GLN A 57 9.57 7.10 -4.23
CA GLN A 57 9.13 6.64 -5.55
C GLN A 57 8.99 5.12 -5.59
N VAL A 58 7.86 4.63 -6.10
CA VAL A 58 7.64 3.21 -6.35
C VAL A 58 8.28 2.81 -7.68
N ILE A 59 9.29 1.95 -7.62
CA ILE A 59 9.95 1.40 -8.82
C ILE A 59 9.21 0.18 -9.36
N SER A 60 8.77 -0.70 -8.45
CA SER A 60 7.98 -1.88 -8.81
C SER A 60 7.11 -2.32 -7.66
N CYS A 61 6.01 -2.99 -7.96
CA CYS A 61 5.04 -3.44 -6.98
C CYS A 61 4.51 -4.81 -7.40
N GLU A 62 4.68 -5.81 -6.53
CA GLU A 62 4.17 -7.17 -6.73
C GLU A 62 3.03 -7.43 -5.73
N PRO A 63 1.77 -7.34 -6.17
CA PRO A 63 0.63 -7.75 -5.35
C PRO A 63 0.54 -9.28 -5.30
N SER A 64 0.34 -9.82 -4.11
CA SER A 64 0.08 -11.25 -3.87
C SER A 64 -1.39 -11.43 -3.50
N PRO A 65 -2.27 -11.73 -4.48
CA PRO A 65 -3.69 -11.98 -4.24
C PRO A 65 -3.92 -13.40 -3.70
N GLY A 66 -5.17 -13.69 -3.33
CA GLY A 66 -5.61 -15.06 -3.01
C GLY A 66 -5.88 -15.34 -1.53
N TYR A 67 -5.54 -14.42 -0.62
CA TYR A 67 -5.87 -14.56 0.81
C TYR A 67 -7.38 -14.65 1.09
N MET A 68 -8.23 -14.16 0.17
CA MET A 68 -9.70 -14.30 0.21
C MET A 68 -10.25 -15.28 -0.83
N HIS A 69 -9.41 -16.12 -1.45
CA HIS A 69 -9.90 -17.09 -2.42
C HIS A 69 -10.75 -18.16 -1.71
N ARG A 70 -12.04 -18.25 -2.09
CA ARG A 70 -13.02 -19.16 -1.49
C ARG A 70 -13.52 -20.25 -2.45
N GLY A 71 -12.93 -20.35 -3.65
CA GLY A 71 -13.33 -21.35 -4.65
C GLY A 71 -14.77 -21.19 -5.15
N TYR A 72 -15.22 -19.96 -5.37
CA TYR A 72 -16.60 -19.67 -5.80
C TYR A 72 -17.01 -20.41 -7.06
N GLU A 73 -16.13 -20.49 -8.05
CA GLU A 73 -16.35 -21.23 -9.30
C GLU A 73 -16.61 -22.72 -9.04
N LYS A 74 -15.82 -23.33 -8.15
CA LYS A 74 -16.00 -24.73 -7.75
C LYS A 74 -17.30 -24.94 -6.98
N LEU A 75 -17.68 -23.98 -6.15
CA LEU A 75 -18.95 -24.02 -5.42
C LEU A 75 -20.15 -23.87 -6.37
N ALA A 76 -20.00 -23.18 -7.49
CA ALA A 76 -21.06 -23.04 -8.49
C ALA A 76 -21.32 -24.36 -9.24
N GLU A 77 -20.31 -25.19 -9.46
CA GLU A 77 -20.46 -26.49 -10.17
C GLU A 77 -21.46 -27.44 -9.51
N VAL A 78 -21.62 -27.37 -8.18
CA VAL A 78 -22.48 -28.27 -7.41
C VAL A 78 -23.82 -27.65 -7.01
N ARG A 79 -24.12 -26.43 -7.49
CA ARG A 79 -25.32 -25.66 -7.12
C ARG A 79 -26.21 -25.39 -8.32
N THR A 80 -27.50 -25.25 -8.06
CA THR A 80 -28.44 -24.81 -9.09
C THR A 80 -28.31 -23.31 -9.33
N TYR A 81 -28.70 -22.84 -10.51
CA TYR A 81 -28.63 -21.41 -10.88
C TYR A 81 -29.25 -20.48 -9.83
N THR A 82 -30.40 -20.85 -9.26
CA THR A 82 -31.06 -20.05 -8.22
C THR A 82 -30.25 -19.97 -6.92
N GLN A 83 -29.48 -21.01 -6.57
CA GLN A 83 -28.63 -21.03 -5.38
C GLN A 83 -27.35 -20.21 -5.57
N VAL A 84 -26.85 -20.13 -6.81
CA VAL A 84 -25.61 -19.39 -7.16
C VAL A 84 -25.75 -17.88 -6.91
N ASN A 85 -26.96 -17.31 -7.04
CA ASN A 85 -27.18 -15.88 -6.82
C ASN A 85 -26.67 -15.39 -5.43
N THR A 86 -26.86 -16.20 -4.39
CA THR A 86 -26.39 -15.88 -3.03
C THR A 86 -24.86 -15.94 -2.86
N LEU A 87 -24.17 -16.65 -3.76
CA LEU A 87 -22.71 -16.71 -3.80
C LEU A 87 -22.12 -15.55 -4.57
N VAL A 88 -22.69 -15.23 -5.73
CA VAL A 88 -22.21 -14.18 -6.65
C VAL A 88 -22.27 -12.80 -6.00
N ASN A 89 -23.33 -12.52 -5.23
CA ASN A 89 -23.44 -11.33 -4.39
C ASN A 89 -22.31 -11.10 -3.38
N ARG A 90 -21.52 -12.14 -3.05
CA ARG A 90 -20.43 -12.05 -2.06
C ARG A 90 -19.05 -11.87 -2.70
N ILE A 91 -18.98 -11.78 -4.02
CA ILE A 91 -17.73 -11.57 -4.76
C ILE A 91 -17.32 -10.10 -4.64
N ASP A 92 -18.21 -9.19 -5.03
CA ASP A 92 -18.14 -7.78 -4.67
C ASP A 92 -19.20 -7.48 -3.60
N TRP A 93 -18.76 -7.31 -2.36
CA TRP A 93 -19.63 -7.03 -1.23
C TRP A 93 -20.11 -5.58 -1.15
N LEU A 94 -19.54 -4.66 -1.93
CA LEU A 94 -19.98 -3.26 -2.00
C LEU A 94 -21.08 -3.09 -3.05
N GLY A 95 -20.95 -3.77 -4.19
CA GLY A 95 -21.87 -3.70 -5.33
C GLY A 95 -22.74 -4.94 -5.53
N SER A 96 -23.31 -5.52 -4.46
CA SER A 96 -24.04 -6.81 -4.53
C SER A 96 -25.04 -6.90 -5.70
N PHE A 97 -25.93 -5.92 -5.86
CA PHE A 97 -26.94 -5.91 -6.93
C PHE A 97 -26.34 -5.87 -8.34
N ALA A 98 -25.17 -5.25 -8.52
CA ALA A 98 -24.49 -5.23 -9.81
C ALA A 98 -23.92 -6.60 -10.19
N ASN A 99 -23.70 -7.49 -9.23
CA ASN A 99 -23.25 -8.86 -9.50
C ASN A 99 -24.40 -9.79 -9.93
N GLU A 100 -25.65 -9.44 -9.63
CA GLU A 100 -26.82 -10.26 -9.98
C GLU A 100 -27.33 -10.02 -11.41
N VAL A 101 -26.99 -8.89 -12.01
CA VAL A 101 -27.46 -8.41 -13.32
C VAL A 101 -26.44 -8.75 -14.40
#